data_AF-A0A6A1VGH6-F1
#
_entry.id   AF-A0A6A1VGH6-F1
#
_cell.length_a   1.000
_cell.length_b   1.000
_cell.length_c   1.000
_cell.angle_alpha   90.00
_cell.angle_beta   90.00
_cell.angle_gamma   90.00
#
_symmetry.space_group_name_H-M   'P 1'
#
loop_
_entity.id
_entity.type
_entity.pdbx_description
1 polymer ?
#
loop_
_entity_poly.entity_id
_entity_poly.type
_entity_poly.pdbx_seq_one_letter_code
_entity_poly.pdbx_strand_id
1 'polypeptide(L)'
;MRHRAITRKNQILINNFFHDQFDLDYTRHEDVRTVVETMMTARRTHRNRMHAYFKKFPSKEAALLKPHPDTTEEQWKELCDLFTSEAFMKRSEQNKKNRSKLTVNHAAGSRSFQRTRACMKNQESGNINPAELYKKNYTNKDGIWTSEGAREIYERMDAFQRKCDLEGKTYTEIEVYSEILGKKSGYVRGLGRAVKPPPSSTLTTQSSDLQHQLAKARDEIEAMRAAREKDLQEFAKKQAEMEATLRDHREEQRVEQERIRLEQEERMKRSKSACE
;
A
#
# COMPACT_ATOMS: atom_id res chain seq x y z
N MET A 1 10.21 6.95 -7.27
CA MET A 1 10.86 6.66 -8.57
C MET A 1 9.81 6.83 -9.65
N ARG A 2 10.02 7.69 -10.65
CA ARG A 2 9.11 7.79 -11.81
C ARG A 2 9.45 6.64 -12.76
N HIS A 3 8.53 5.70 -12.91
CA HIS A 3 8.70 4.45 -13.65
C HIS A 3 8.44 4.73 -15.14
N ARG A 4 9.41 4.42 -16.02
CA ARG A 4 9.15 4.43 -17.47
C ARG A 4 8.25 3.24 -17.82
N ALA A 5 7.15 3.51 -18.50
CA ALA A 5 6.13 2.55 -18.90
C ALA A 5 6.72 1.38 -19.71
N ILE A 6 6.12 0.20 -19.54
CA ILE A 6 6.28 -0.93 -20.44
C ILE A 6 5.51 -0.59 -21.72
N THR A 7 6.08 -0.88 -22.89
CA THR A 7 5.34 -0.74 -24.15
C THR A 7 4.13 -1.66 -24.12
N ARG A 8 2.97 -1.15 -24.55
CA ARG A 8 1.66 -1.84 -24.44
C ARG A 8 1.70 -3.28 -24.98
N LYS A 9 2.45 -3.53 -26.06
CA LYS A 9 2.68 -4.87 -26.66
C LYS A 9 3.37 -5.86 -25.70
N ASN A 10 4.43 -5.42 -25.01
CA ASN A 10 5.17 -6.26 -24.08
C ASN A 10 4.38 -6.54 -22.79
N GLN A 11 3.49 -5.63 -22.40
CA GLN A 11 2.56 -5.87 -21.29
C GLN A 11 1.54 -6.96 -21.64
N ILE A 12 1.01 -6.95 -22.87
CA ILE A 12 -0.01 -7.90 -23.34
C ILE A 12 0.57 -9.31 -23.48
N LEU A 13 1.73 -9.47 -24.14
CA LEU A 13 2.37 -10.77 -24.32
C LEU A 13 2.70 -11.45 -22.98
N ILE A 14 3.18 -10.67 -22.01
CA ILE A 14 3.54 -11.20 -20.69
C ILE A 14 2.29 -11.51 -19.87
N ASN A 15 1.26 -10.66 -19.89
CA ASN A 15 -0.01 -10.94 -19.21
C ASN A 15 -0.66 -12.23 -19.76
N ASN A 16 -0.61 -12.45 -21.06
CA ASN A 16 -1.15 -13.67 -21.67
C ASN A 16 -0.36 -14.91 -21.23
N PHE A 17 0.97 -14.86 -21.21
CA PHE A 17 1.80 -15.97 -20.71
C PHE A 17 1.48 -16.32 -19.25
N PHE A 18 1.24 -15.33 -18.39
CA PHE A 18 0.87 -15.58 -16.99
C PHE A 18 -0.56 -16.10 -16.85
N HIS A 19 -1.51 -15.62 -17.66
CA HIS A 19 -2.89 -16.14 -17.70
C HIS A 19 -2.95 -17.62 -18.12
N ASP A 20 -2.15 -18.02 -19.11
CA ASP A 20 -2.23 -19.36 -19.68
C ASP A 20 -1.51 -20.43 -18.84
N GLN A 21 -0.72 -20.03 -17.86
CA GLN A 21 0.11 -20.92 -17.04
C GLN A 21 -0.25 -20.91 -15.56
N PHE A 22 -0.98 -19.89 -15.09
CA PHE A 22 -1.33 -19.70 -13.70
C PHE A 22 -2.78 -19.22 -13.55
N ASP A 23 -3.52 -19.82 -12.62
CA ASP A 23 -4.87 -19.39 -12.26
C ASP A 23 -4.80 -18.14 -11.37
N LEU A 24 -4.56 -16.98 -12.00
CA LEU A 24 -4.39 -15.69 -11.33
C LEU A 24 -5.71 -14.92 -11.33
N ASP A 25 -6.17 -14.53 -10.14
CA ASP A 25 -7.34 -13.66 -10.00
C ASP A 25 -6.94 -12.19 -10.11
N TYR A 26 -7.06 -11.64 -11.32
CA TYR A 26 -6.72 -10.24 -11.59
C TYR A 26 -7.68 -9.22 -10.94
N THR A 27 -8.77 -9.67 -10.29
CA THR A 27 -9.60 -8.80 -9.44
C THR A 27 -8.96 -8.59 -8.07
N ARG A 28 -8.10 -9.51 -7.61
CA ARG A 28 -7.35 -9.37 -6.37
C ARG A 28 -6.13 -8.50 -6.58
N HIS A 29 -6.10 -7.37 -5.85
CA HIS A 29 -4.97 -6.44 -5.88
C HIS A 29 -3.62 -7.10 -5.55
N GLU A 30 -3.61 -8.13 -4.70
CA GLU A 30 -2.41 -8.88 -4.32
C GLU A 30 -1.80 -9.65 -5.50
N ASP A 31 -2.64 -10.30 -6.30
CA ASP A 31 -2.23 -11.10 -7.45
C ASP A 31 -1.73 -10.18 -8.56
N VAL A 32 -2.45 -9.09 -8.83
CA VAL A 32 -2.00 -8.03 -9.77
C VAL A 32 -0.65 -7.47 -9.34
N ARG A 33 -0.46 -7.16 -8.05
CA ARG A 33 0.83 -6.66 -7.53
C ARG A 33 1.94 -7.68 -7.77
N THR A 34 1.68 -8.94 -7.47
CA THR A 34 2.66 -10.04 -7.60
C THR A 34 3.10 -10.23 -9.05
N VAL A 35 2.16 -10.23 -10.00
CA VAL A 35 2.46 -10.32 -11.44
C VAL A 35 3.33 -9.15 -11.88
N VAL A 36 2.97 -7.92 -11.48
CA VAL A 36 3.74 -6.72 -11.83
C VAL A 36 5.15 -6.78 -11.25
N GLU A 37 5.32 -7.14 -9.98
CA GLU A 37 6.64 -7.24 -9.33
C GLU A 37 7.53 -8.32 -9.97
N THR A 38 6.95 -9.46 -10.31
CA THR A 38 7.63 -10.58 -10.97
C THR A 38 8.11 -10.17 -12.36
N MET A 39 7.22 -9.59 -13.17
CA MET A 39 7.53 -9.07 -14.51
C MET A 39 8.63 -8.00 -14.45
N MET A 40 8.54 -7.05 -13.51
CA MET A 40 9.56 -6.01 -13.35
C MET A 40 10.92 -6.59 -12.99
N THR A 41 10.95 -7.63 -12.16
CA THR A 41 12.17 -8.35 -11.79
C THR A 41 12.75 -9.09 -13.00
N ALA A 42 11.94 -9.82 -13.76
CA ALA A 42 12.36 -10.49 -14.98
C ALA A 42 12.94 -9.50 -16.01
N ARG A 43 12.25 -8.38 -16.25
CA ARG A 43 12.72 -7.31 -17.16
C ARG A 43 14.04 -6.69 -16.70
N ARG A 44 14.24 -6.52 -15.39
CA ARG A 44 15.51 -6.00 -14.83
C ARG A 44 16.63 -7.02 -15.02
N THR A 45 16.38 -8.30 -14.75
CA THR A 45 17.35 -9.38 -14.92
C THR A 45 17.76 -9.53 -16.39
N HIS A 46 16.80 -9.58 -17.31
CA HIS A 46 17.08 -9.61 -18.75
C HIS A 46 17.94 -8.41 -19.18
N ARG A 47 17.54 -7.18 -18.83
CA ARG A 47 18.34 -5.97 -19.15
C ARG A 47 19.75 -6.00 -18.57
N ASN A 48 19.93 -6.53 -17.35
CA ASN A 48 21.25 -6.67 -16.75
C ASN A 48 22.13 -7.65 -17.53
N ARG A 49 21.58 -8.78 -17.99
CA ARG A 49 22.29 -9.76 -18.84
C ARG A 49 22.68 -9.13 -20.18
N MET A 50 21.73 -8.45 -20.83
CA MET A 50 21.99 -7.74 -22.10
C MET A 50 23.08 -6.68 -21.95
N HIS A 51 23.04 -5.90 -20.87
CA HIS A 51 24.06 -4.89 -20.59
C HIS A 51 25.44 -5.51 -20.29
N ALA A 52 25.49 -6.66 -19.62
CA ALA A 52 26.74 -7.39 -19.39
C ALA A 52 27.35 -7.89 -20.71
N TYR A 53 26.52 -8.33 -21.66
CA TYR A 53 26.97 -8.69 -23.00
C TYR A 53 27.42 -7.48 -23.80
N PHE A 54 26.65 -6.38 -23.80
CA PHE A 54 27.00 -5.11 -24.44
C PHE A 54 28.39 -4.60 -24.02
N LYS A 55 28.72 -4.72 -22.73
CA LYS A 55 30.02 -4.32 -22.17
C LYS A 55 31.23 -5.10 -22.68
N LYS A 56 31.03 -6.21 -23.42
CA LYS A 56 32.12 -6.96 -24.05
C LYS A 56 32.64 -6.27 -25.32
N PHE A 57 31.91 -5.28 -25.84
CA PHE A 57 32.27 -4.56 -27.06
C PHE A 57 32.85 -3.17 -26.72
N PRO A 58 33.82 -2.68 -27.52
CA PRO A 58 34.46 -1.39 -27.29
C PRO A 58 33.56 -0.20 -27.64
N SER A 59 32.59 -0.37 -28.54
CA SER A 59 31.68 0.69 -28.99
C SER A 59 30.28 0.17 -29.27
N LYS A 60 29.34 1.11 -29.43
CA LYS A 60 27.96 0.82 -29.81
C LYS A 60 27.91 0.17 -31.18
N GLU A 61 28.69 0.68 -32.12
CA GLU A 61 28.77 0.22 -33.51
C GLU A 61 29.28 -1.22 -33.55
N ALA A 62 30.32 -1.53 -32.77
CA ALA A 62 30.83 -2.90 -32.65
C ALA A 62 29.81 -3.86 -32.02
N ALA A 63 29.02 -3.38 -31.05
CA ALA A 63 27.94 -4.17 -30.44
C ALA A 63 26.78 -4.43 -31.41
N LEU A 64 26.41 -3.46 -32.25
CA LEU A 64 25.29 -3.59 -33.20
C LEU A 64 25.55 -4.67 -34.26
N LEU A 65 26.81 -4.92 -34.61
CA LEU A 65 27.20 -5.98 -35.56
C LEU A 65 27.06 -7.40 -34.97
N LYS A 66 26.88 -7.52 -33.65
CA LYS A 66 26.80 -8.81 -32.95
C LYS A 66 25.62 -8.82 -31.97
N PRO A 67 24.37 -8.95 -32.48
CA PRO A 67 23.19 -9.04 -31.64
C PRO A 67 23.26 -10.20 -30.63
N HIS A 68 22.67 -10.01 -29.46
CA HIS A 68 22.58 -11.09 -28.48
C HIS A 68 21.62 -12.18 -28.99
N PRO A 69 21.92 -13.48 -28.83
CA PRO A 69 21.09 -14.58 -29.37
C PRO A 69 19.64 -14.55 -28.87
N ASP A 70 19.43 -14.14 -27.62
CA ASP A 70 18.09 -14.03 -27.00
C ASP A 70 17.32 -12.74 -27.37
N THR A 71 17.74 -11.97 -28.39
CA THR A 71 17.07 -10.71 -28.80
C THR A 71 16.97 -10.60 -30.31
N THR A 72 15.90 -9.97 -30.82
CA THR A 72 15.86 -9.59 -32.24
C THR A 72 16.82 -8.43 -32.52
N GLU A 73 17.16 -8.21 -33.79
CA GLU A 73 18.05 -7.09 -34.18
C GLU A 73 17.49 -5.72 -33.76
N GLU A 74 16.17 -5.53 -33.90
CA GLU A 74 15.50 -4.29 -33.50
C GLU A 74 15.54 -4.10 -31.98
N GLN A 75 15.24 -5.16 -31.22
CA GLN A 75 15.30 -5.14 -29.77
C GLN A 75 16.72 -4.88 -29.27
N TRP A 76 17.72 -5.49 -29.90
CA TRP A 76 19.12 -5.27 -29.60
C TRP A 76 19.53 -3.83 -29.87
N LYS A 77 19.11 -3.27 -31.01
CA LYS A 77 19.36 -1.86 -31.35
C LYS A 77 18.77 -0.91 -30.30
N GLU A 78 17.52 -1.11 -29.89
CA GLU A 78 16.88 -0.33 -28.82
C GLU A 78 17.64 -0.43 -27.48
N LEU A 79 18.18 -1.61 -27.15
CA LEU A 79 18.98 -1.82 -25.94
C LEU A 79 20.34 -1.11 -26.03
N CYS A 80 21.03 -1.17 -27.17
CA CYS A 80 22.26 -0.43 -27.43
C CYS A 80 22.03 1.09 -27.33
N ASP A 81 20.93 1.61 -27.90
CA ASP A 81 20.52 3.01 -27.77
C ASP A 81 20.27 3.37 -26.29
N LEU A 82 19.59 2.51 -25.53
CA LEU A 82 19.36 2.71 -24.11
C LEU A 82 20.68 2.76 -23.32
N PHE A 83 21.58 1.82 -23.52
CA PHE A 83 22.83 1.71 -22.75
C PHE A 83 23.80 2.85 -23.02
N THR A 84 23.72 3.45 -24.21
CA THR A 84 24.53 4.60 -24.63
C THR A 84 23.85 5.94 -24.39
N SER A 85 22.57 5.94 -23.99
CA SER A 85 21.87 7.18 -23.65
C SER A 85 22.52 7.89 -22.47
N GLU A 86 22.61 9.23 -22.54
CA GLU A 86 23.19 10.07 -21.49
C GLU A 86 22.53 9.82 -20.12
N ALA A 87 21.20 9.71 -20.10
CA ALA A 87 20.43 9.44 -18.89
C ALA A 87 20.78 8.10 -18.24
N PHE A 88 21.07 7.06 -19.04
CA PHE A 88 21.49 5.77 -18.53
C PHE A 88 22.93 5.83 -18.00
N MET A 89 23.85 6.41 -18.77
CA MET A 89 25.26 6.54 -18.37
C MET A 89 25.39 7.33 -17.06
N LYS A 90 24.72 8.48 -16.95
CA LYS A 90 24.70 9.30 -15.73
C LYS A 90 24.19 8.51 -14.52
N ARG A 91 23.14 7.72 -14.69
CA ARG A 91 22.59 6.86 -13.63
C ARG A 91 23.55 5.73 -13.27
N SER A 92 24.18 5.11 -14.26
CA SER A 92 25.15 4.02 -14.10
C SER A 92 26.37 4.48 -13.29
N GLU A 93 26.95 5.62 -13.67
CA GLU A 93 28.10 6.22 -12.97
C GLU A 93 27.74 6.63 -11.53
N GLN A 94 26.58 7.25 -11.34
CA GLN A 94 26.12 7.57 -9.98
C GLN A 94 25.92 6.31 -9.13
N ASN A 95 25.36 5.25 -9.71
CA ASN A 95 25.18 3.97 -9.01
C ASN A 95 26.51 3.30 -8.68
N LYS A 96 27.53 3.42 -9.55
CA LYS A 96 28.90 2.93 -9.29
C LYS A 96 29.52 3.68 -8.11
N LYS A 97 29.43 5.02 -8.10
CA LYS A 97 29.86 5.87 -6.96
C LYS A 97 29.08 5.59 -5.68
N ASN A 98 27.78 5.26 -5.78
CA ASN A 98 26.99 4.89 -4.62
C ASN A 98 27.37 3.49 -4.09
N ARG A 99 27.68 2.55 -5.00
CA ARG A 99 28.12 1.19 -4.63
C ARG A 99 29.49 1.20 -3.98
N SER A 100 30.41 2.07 -4.40
CA SER A 100 31.72 2.21 -3.76
C SER A 100 31.65 2.76 -2.33
N LYS A 101 30.53 3.40 -1.95
CA LYS A 101 30.27 3.84 -0.56
C LYS A 101 29.72 2.74 0.35
N LEU A 102 29.44 1.54 -0.19
CA LEU A 102 29.00 0.43 0.65
C LEU A 102 30.21 -0.15 1.38
N THR A 103 30.28 0.11 2.69
CA THR A 103 31.41 -0.30 3.53
C THR A 103 31.27 -1.71 4.08
N VAL A 104 30.04 -2.14 4.38
CA VAL A 104 29.76 -3.44 5.02
C VAL A 104 28.69 -4.20 4.23
N ASN A 105 28.98 -5.46 3.93
CA ASN A 105 28.02 -6.40 3.33
C ASN A 105 27.43 -7.30 4.41
N HIS A 106 26.16 -7.67 4.28
CA HIS A 106 25.52 -8.63 5.18
C HIS A 106 25.79 -10.08 4.73
N ALA A 107 25.70 -11.02 5.66
CA ALA A 107 25.83 -12.47 5.46
C ALA A 107 24.49 -13.23 5.57
N ALA A 108 23.36 -12.53 5.68
CA ALA A 108 22.04 -13.17 5.81
C ALA A 108 21.57 -14.01 4.59
N GLY A 109 22.30 -13.99 3.47
CA GLY A 109 21.97 -14.77 2.27
C GLY A 109 20.59 -14.40 1.69
N SER A 110 19.81 -15.41 1.30
CA SER A 110 18.43 -15.25 0.82
C SER A 110 17.41 -14.98 1.94
N ARG A 111 17.82 -15.10 3.21
CA ARG A 111 16.94 -14.83 4.35
C ARG A 111 16.83 -13.32 4.55
N SER A 112 15.60 -12.81 4.56
CA SER A 112 15.34 -11.39 4.85
C SER A 112 15.66 -11.07 6.32
N PHE A 113 16.07 -9.82 6.58
CA PHE A 113 16.31 -9.35 7.95
C PHE A 113 15.06 -9.48 8.83
N GLN A 114 13.86 -9.27 8.26
CA GLN A 114 12.60 -9.48 8.97
C GLN A 114 12.41 -10.94 9.39
N ARG A 115 12.77 -11.90 8.54
CA ARG A 115 12.69 -13.32 8.87
C ARG A 115 13.75 -13.72 9.89
N THR A 116 14.95 -13.15 9.84
CA THR A 116 15.96 -13.33 10.90
C THR A 116 15.43 -12.80 12.23
N ARG A 117 14.92 -11.56 12.24
CA ARG A 117 14.33 -10.93 13.42
C ARG A 117 13.18 -11.74 14.01
N ALA A 118 12.25 -12.20 13.19
CA ALA A 118 11.11 -12.99 13.65
C ALA A 118 11.53 -14.31 14.32
N CYS A 119 12.59 -14.96 13.84
CA CYS A 119 13.07 -16.21 14.42
C CYS A 119 13.97 -16.03 15.64
N MET A 120 14.48 -14.83 15.88
CA MET A 120 15.31 -14.50 17.05
C MET A 120 14.54 -13.83 18.17
N LYS A 121 13.30 -13.42 17.94
CA LYS A 121 12.45 -12.88 19.00
C LYS A 121 12.21 -13.96 20.05
N ASN A 122 12.47 -13.63 21.31
CA ASN A 122 12.09 -14.47 22.44
C ASN A 122 10.56 -14.57 22.47
N GLN A 123 10.03 -15.79 22.57
CA GLN A 123 8.58 -16.04 22.57
C GLN A 123 7.89 -15.56 23.86
N GLU A 124 8.60 -15.55 24.98
CA GLU A 124 8.09 -15.12 26.29
C GLU A 124 8.14 -13.60 26.47
N SER A 125 9.27 -12.96 26.12
CA SER A 125 9.46 -11.52 26.33
C SER A 125 9.20 -10.66 25.10
N GLY A 126 9.09 -11.24 23.91
CA GLY A 126 8.96 -10.52 22.64
C GLY A 126 10.18 -9.67 22.25
N ASN A 127 11.20 -9.61 23.12
CA ASN A 127 12.37 -8.79 22.99
C ASN A 127 13.48 -9.50 22.22
N ILE A 128 14.30 -8.70 21.55
CA ILE A 128 15.47 -9.15 20.81
C ILE A 128 16.63 -8.21 21.15
N ASN A 129 17.80 -8.76 21.43
CA ASN A 129 19.01 -7.97 21.60
C ASN A 129 19.44 -7.38 20.24
N PRO A 130 19.48 -6.04 20.07
CA PRO A 130 19.82 -5.40 18.80
C PRO A 130 21.21 -5.77 18.25
N ALA A 131 22.24 -5.81 19.09
CA ALA A 131 23.60 -6.21 18.70
C ALA A 131 23.64 -7.68 18.25
N GLU A 132 22.96 -8.59 18.94
CA GLU A 132 22.93 -10.01 18.53
C GLU A 132 22.16 -10.22 17.22
N LEU A 133 21.07 -9.48 16.99
CA LEU A 133 20.40 -9.46 15.69
C LEU A 133 21.35 -8.98 14.58
N TYR A 134 22.12 -7.92 14.86
CA TYR A 134 23.11 -7.41 13.92
C TYR A 134 24.16 -8.49 13.64
N LYS A 135 24.79 -9.05 14.67
CA LYS A 135 25.78 -10.14 14.56
C LYS A 135 25.26 -11.27 13.66
N LYS A 136 24.04 -11.75 13.89
CA LYS A 136 23.43 -12.82 13.08
C LYS A 136 23.32 -12.48 11.59
N ASN A 137 23.12 -11.22 11.24
CA ASN A 137 23.00 -10.76 9.86
C ASN A 137 24.36 -10.48 9.20
N TYR A 138 25.44 -10.33 9.97
CA TYR A 138 26.74 -9.87 9.48
C TYR A 138 27.91 -10.85 9.76
N THR A 139 27.62 -12.01 10.32
CA THR A 139 28.54 -13.16 10.42
C THR A 139 28.08 -14.33 9.54
N ASN A 140 29.03 -15.15 9.09
CA ASN A 140 28.73 -16.39 8.39
C ASN A 140 28.26 -17.50 9.36
N LYS A 141 28.09 -18.73 8.85
CA LYS A 141 27.67 -19.88 9.67
C LYS A 141 28.67 -20.23 10.79
N ASP A 142 29.95 -19.94 10.58
CA ASP A 142 31.05 -20.21 11.51
C ASP A 142 31.27 -19.05 12.50
N GLY A 143 30.43 -18.00 12.44
CA GLY A 143 30.56 -16.83 13.29
C GLY A 143 31.62 -15.82 12.86
N ILE A 144 32.25 -16.01 11.69
CA ILE A 144 33.25 -15.11 11.13
C ILE A 144 32.58 -13.85 10.57
N TRP A 145 33.10 -12.69 10.94
CA TRP A 145 32.63 -11.39 10.47
C TRP A 145 32.86 -11.21 8.97
N THR A 146 31.90 -10.57 8.30
CA THR A 146 32.00 -10.21 6.87
C THR A 146 33.09 -9.20 6.55
N SER A 147 33.46 -8.37 7.53
CA SER A 147 34.52 -7.37 7.43
C SER A 147 34.83 -6.83 8.84
N GLU A 148 36.00 -6.20 8.99
CA GLU A 148 36.38 -5.53 10.23
C GLU A 148 35.36 -4.44 10.63
N GLY A 149 34.94 -3.61 9.67
CA GLY A 149 33.90 -2.60 9.92
C GLY A 149 32.56 -3.20 10.35
N ALA A 150 32.26 -4.45 10.01
CA ALA A 150 31.07 -5.13 10.55
C ALA A 150 31.22 -5.41 12.05
N ARG A 151 32.40 -5.89 12.46
CA ARG A 151 32.73 -6.16 13.86
C ARG A 151 32.71 -4.88 14.68
N GLU A 152 33.32 -3.80 14.21
CA GLU A 152 33.32 -2.49 14.88
C GLU A 152 31.90 -1.93 15.08
N ILE A 153 30.99 -2.13 14.11
CA ILE A 153 29.58 -1.75 14.29
C ILE A 153 28.94 -2.54 15.43
N TYR A 154 29.17 -3.86 15.48
CA TYR A 154 28.64 -4.69 16.55
C TYR A 154 29.15 -4.23 17.91
N GLU A 155 30.47 -4.02 18.04
CA GLU A 155 31.09 -3.56 19.29
C GLU A 155 30.51 -2.21 19.75
N ARG A 156 30.21 -1.29 18.83
CA ARG A 156 29.53 -0.04 19.16
C ARG A 156 28.08 -0.23 19.59
N MET A 157 27.33 -1.16 18.99
CA MET A 157 25.97 -1.48 19.45
C MET A 157 26.00 -2.09 20.85
N ASP A 158 26.88 -3.05 21.07
CA ASP A 158 27.08 -3.74 22.34
C ASP A 158 27.51 -2.77 23.46
N ALA A 159 28.46 -1.87 23.17
CA ALA A 159 28.87 -0.81 24.09
C ALA A 159 27.74 0.18 24.41
N PHE A 160 26.94 0.58 23.40
CA PHE A 160 25.77 1.44 23.62
C PHE A 160 24.77 0.77 24.57
N GLN A 161 24.47 -0.51 24.35
CA GLN A 161 23.55 -1.28 25.18
C GLN A 161 24.05 -1.38 26.63
N ARG A 162 25.32 -1.78 26.82
CA ARG A 162 25.93 -1.83 28.16
C ARG A 162 25.88 -0.49 28.89
N LYS A 163 26.10 0.61 28.17
CA LYS A 163 26.01 1.96 28.75
C LYS A 163 24.60 2.26 29.24
N CYS A 164 23.57 1.92 28.45
CA CYS A 164 22.18 2.09 28.86
C CYS A 164 21.85 1.23 30.09
N ASP A 165 22.32 -0.02 30.14
CA ASP A 165 22.09 -0.92 31.27
C ASP A 165 22.72 -0.35 32.56
N LEU A 166 23.95 0.18 32.49
CA LEU A 166 24.62 0.85 33.62
C LEU A 166 23.90 2.11 34.09
N GLU A 167 23.32 2.88 33.16
CA GLU A 167 22.59 4.11 33.45
C GLU A 167 21.11 3.85 33.83
N GLY A 168 20.65 2.60 33.82
CA GLY A 168 19.25 2.24 34.05
C GLY A 168 18.28 2.79 32.99
N LYS A 169 18.79 3.08 31.78
CA LYS A 169 18.00 3.63 30.67
C LYS A 169 17.49 2.52 29.78
N THR A 170 16.21 2.60 29.42
CA THR A 170 15.63 1.73 28.41
C THR A 170 15.96 2.24 27.00
N TYR A 171 16.00 1.32 26.05
CA TYR A 171 16.20 1.62 24.63
C TYR A 171 15.40 0.66 23.77
N THR A 172 15.05 1.10 22.57
CA THR A 172 14.38 0.31 21.55
C THR A 172 15.38 -0.17 20.49
N GLU A 173 15.01 -1.23 19.76
CA GLU A 173 15.76 -1.71 18.58
C GLU A 173 16.01 -0.56 17.59
N ILE A 174 15.01 0.29 17.34
CA ILE A 174 15.11 1.37 16.36
C ILE A 174 16.11 2.43 16.81
N GLU A 175 16.16 2.76 18.10
CA GLU A 175 17.09 3.75 18.66
C GLU A 175 18.53 3.27 18.52
N VAL A 176 18.83 2.03 18.92
CA VAL A 176 20.20 1.47 18.79
C VAL A 176 20.67 1.52 17.34
N TYR A 177 19.86 1.02 16.40
CA TYR A 177 20.24 1.03 14.98
C TYR A 177 20.36 2.46 14.42
N SER A 178 19.49 3.38 14.84
CA SER A 178 19.51 4.77 14.36
C SER A 178 20.71 5.56 14.89
N GLU A 179 21.13 5.32 16.13
CA GLU A 179 22.30 5.94 16.74
C GLU A 179 23.59 5.44 16.06
N ILE A 180 23.72 4.11 15.91
CA ILE A 180 24.97 3.50 15.45
C ILE A 180 25.15 3.54 13.94
N LEU A 181 24.07 3.35 13.16
CA LEU A 181 24.11 3.34 11.69
C LEU A 181 23.61 4.64 11.07
N GLY A 182 23.07 5.56 11.86
CA GLY A 182 22.52 6.84 11.42
C GLY A 182 21.07 6.78 10.97
N LYS A 183 20.38 7.92 11.09
CA LYS A 183 18.97 8.09 10.69
C LYS A 183 18.80 8.12 9.17
N LYS A 184 17.66 7.61 8.70
CA LYS A 184 17.28 7.65 7.28
C LYS A 184 15.77 7.75 7.12
N SER A 185 15.31 8.57 6.18
CA SER A 185 13.88 8.66 5.84
C SER A 185 13.39 7.37 5.17
N GLY A 186 12.26 6.84 5.64
CA GLY A 186 11.50 5.77 4.99
C GLY A 186 11.88 4.34 5.35
N TYR A 187 13.03 4.09 5.99
CA TYR A 187 13.36 2.81 6.63
C TYR A 187 14.52 2.93 7.62
N VAL A 188 14.58 2.03 8.61
CA VAL A 188 15.68 1.96 9.58
C VAL A 188 16.86 1.19 8.98
N ARG A 189 18.06 1.78 9.00
CA ARG A 189 19.28 1.12 8.50
C ARG A 189 19.52 -0.17 9.30
N GLY A 190 19.98 -1.23 8.63
CA GLY A 190 20.24 -2.52 9.29
C GLY A 190 19.00 -3.40 9.56
N LEU A 191 17.77 -2.88 9.48
CA LEU A 191 16.53 -3.64 9.78
C LEU A 191 15.65 -3.92 8.55
N GLY A 192 16.14 -3.61 7.35
CA GLY A 192 15.42 -3.82 6.09
C GLY A 192 14.39 -2.71 5.81
N ARG A 193 13.66 -2.84 4.69
CA ARG A 193 12.78 -1.77 4.17
C ARG A 193 11.42 -1.67 4.86
N ALA A 194 11.02 -2.74 5.56
CA ALA A 194 9.71 -2.83 6.21
C ALA A 194 9.66 -2.07 7.54
N VAL A 195 10.79 -1.97 8.25
CA VAL A 195 10.84 -1.24 9.53
C VAL A 195 10.95 0.24 9.24
N LYS A 196 9.91 0.99 9.62
CA LYS A 196 9.84 2.44 9.42
C LYS A 196 10.44 3.16 10.64
N PRO A 197 11.27 4.18 10.42
CA PRO A 197 11.68 5.06 11.50
C PRO A 197 10.45 5.83 12.00
N PRO A 198 10.49 6.34 13.24
CA PRO A 198 9.50 7.30 13.69
C PRO A 198 9.47 8.51 12.73
N PRO A 199 8.29 9.16 12.58
CA PRO A 199 8.18 10.37 11.76
C PRO A 199 9.18 11.41 12.28
N SER A 200 9.87 12.07 11.36
CA SER A 200 10.75 13.19 11.71
C SER A 200 9.88 14.36 12.21
N SER A 201 10.38 15.20 13.13
CA SER A 201 9.62 16.31 13.73
C SER A 201 9.08 17.35 12.73
N THR A 202 9.54 17.34 11.48
CA THR A 202 8.97 18.17 10.41
C THR A 202 7.64 17.59 9.86
N LEU A 203 7.39 16.29 10.01
CA LEU A 203 6.14 15.63 9.62
C LEU A 203 5.02 15.81 10.66
N THR A 204 5.37 16.08 11.93
CA THR A 204 4.36 16.27 12.99
C THR A 204 3.48 17.50 12.76
N THR A 205 4.02 18.57 12.16
CA THR A 205 3.24 19.78 11.81
C THR A 205 2.29 19.55 10.64
N GLN A 206 2.68 18.78 9.61
CA GLN A 206 1.76 18.42 8.52
C GLN A 206 0.72 17.39 8.97
N SER A 207 1.08 16.53 9.94
CA SER A 207 0.17 15.54 10.51
C SER A 207 -0.94 16.18 11.34
N SER A 208 -0.66 17.25 12.10
CA SER A 208 -1.67 17.97 12.87
C SER A 208 -2.68 18.68 11.97
N ASP A 209 -2.21 19.30 10.88
CA ASP A 209 -3.09 19.98 9.91
C ASP A 209 -4.01 18.97 9.20
N LEU A 210 -3.47 17.84 8.76
CA LEU A 210 -4.25 16.74 8.18
C LEU A 210 -5.26 16.15 9.18
N GLN A 211 -4.87 15.99 10.44
CA GLN A 211 -5.77 15.51 11.49
C GLN A 211 -6.90 16.51 11.76
N HIS A 212 -6.60 17.80 11.80
CA HIS A 212 -7.61 18.85 11.95
C HIS A 212 -8.56 18.88 10.75
N GLN A 213 -8.04 18.76 9.53
CA GLN A 213 -8.87 18.67 8.31
C GLN A 213 -9.78 17.44 8.33
N LEU A 214 -9.27 16.28 8.76
CA LEU A 214 -10.06 15.06 8.89
C LEU A 214 -11.14 15.17 9.98
N ALA A 215 -10.84 15.82 11.10
CA ALA A 215 -11.84 16.08 12.15
C ALA A 215 -12.96 16.98 11.62
N LYS A 216 -12.59 18.11 10.99
CA LYS A 216 -13.57 19.03 10.38
C LYS A 216 -14.44 18.34 9.33
N ALA A 217 -13.85 17.52 8.46
CA ALA A 217 -14.61 16.78 7.44
C ALA A 217 -15.57 15.75 8.06
N ARG A 218 -15.22 15.14 9.21
CA ARG A 218 -16.12 14.25 9.94
C ARG A 218 -17.31 15.00 10.53
N ASP A 219 -17.06 16.14 11.16
CA ASP A 219 -18.11 16.99 11.75
C ASP A 219 -19.08 17.49 10.67
N GLU A 220 -18.57 17.89 9.50
CA GLU A 220 -19.38 18.29 8.34
C GLU A 220 -20.25 17.15 7.81
N ILE A 221 -19.70 15.92 7.72
CA ILE A 221 -20.47 14.73 7.30
C ILE A 221 -21.58 14.43 8.32
N GLU A 222 -21.29 14.53 9.61
CA GLU A 222 -22.25 14.27 10.67
C GLU A 222 -23.38 15.31 10.67
N ALA A 223 -23.05 16.59 10.49
CA ALA A 223 -24.02 17.66 10.33
C ALA A 223 -24.92 17.46 9.10
N MET A 224 -24.35 17.08 7.95
CA MET A 224 -25.13 16.77 6.74
C MET A 224 -26.06 15.56 6.95
N ARG A 225 -25.60 14.52 7.65
CA ARG A 225 -26.43 13.36 7.98
C ARG A 225 -27.60 13.76 8.88
N ALA A 226 -27.35 14.56 9.92
CA ALA A 226 -28.39 15.04 10.82
C ALA A 226 -29.42 15.94 10.12
N ALA A 227 -28.98 16.81 9.21
CA ALA A 227 -29.88 17.62 8.40
C ALA A 227 -30.76 16.75 7.49
N ARG A 228 -30.16 15.78 6.78
CA ARG A 228 -30.89 14.85 5.92
C ARG A 228 -31.89 13.99 6.70
N GLU A 229 -31.54 13.57 7.91
CA GLU A 229 -32.44 12.82 8.81
C GLU A 229 -33.68 13.65 9.16
N LYS A 230 -33.50 14.94 9.49
CA LYS A 230 -34.62 15.86 9.77
C LYS A 230 -35.52 16.07 8.56
N ASP A 231 -34.93 16.27 7.38
CA ASP A 231 -35.70 16.44 6.14
C ASP A 231 -36.55 15.18 5.84
N LEU A 232 -35.99 13.99 6.07
CA LEU A 232 -36.71 12.72 5.92
C LEU A 232 -37.84 12.58 6.94
N GLN A 233 -37.63 12.98 8.20
CA GLN A 233 -38.68 12.97 9.22
C GLN A 233 -39.80 13.95 8.90
N GLU A 234 -39.47 15.15 8.41
CA GLU A 234 -40.46 16.16 8.04
C GLU A 234 -41.27 15.70 6.81
N PHE A 235 -40.61 15.08 5.83
CA PHE A 235 -41.30 14.48 4.68
C PHE A 235 -42.25 13.36 5.10
N ALA A 236 -41.79 12.45 5.98
CA ALA A 236 -42.63 11.37 6.51
C ALA A 236 -43.84 11.92 7.29
N LYS A 237 -43.68 12.99 8.07
CA LYS A 237 -44.77 13.64 8.79
C LYS A 237 -45.80 14.24 7.83
N LYS A 238 -45.36 14.98 6.80
CA LYS A 238 -46.26 15.54 5.77
C LYS A 238 -47.01 14.45 5.01
N GLN A 239 -46.33 13.33 4.72
CA GLN A 239 -46.97 12.18 4.08
C GLN A 239 -48.06 11.57 4.98
N ALA A 240 -47.80 11.41 6.28
CA ALA A 240 -48.77 10.90 7.23
C ALA A 240 -49.99 11.83 7.43
N GLU A 241 -49.77 13.16 7.48
CA GLU A 241 -50.86 14.15 7.57
C GLU A 241 -51.74 14.14 6.32
N MET A 242 -51.14 14.04 5.12
CA MET A 242 -51.86 13.90 3.87
C MET A 242 -52.66 12.59 3.80
N GLU A 243 -52.11 11.48 4.29
CA GLU A 243 -52.84 10.21 4.38
C GLU A 243 -53.97 10.23 5.42
N ALA A 244 -53.84 11.00 6.50
CA ALA A 244 -54.90 11.19 7.49
C ALA A 244 -56.05 12.01 6.90
N THR A 245 -55.77 13.16 6.28
CA THR A 245 -56.79 13.98 5.63
C THR A 245 -57.54 13.25 4.51
N LEU A 246 -56.85 12.43 3.72
CA LEU A 246 -57.50 11.55 2.73
C LEU A 246 -58.39 10.48 3.37
N ARG A 247 -58.02 9.96 4.54
CA ARG A 247 -58.85 9.01 5.30
C ARG A 247 -60.10 9.69 5.86
N ASP A 248 -59.95 10.85 6.47
CA ASP A 248 -61.08 11.60 7.03
C ASP A 248 -62.08 11.97 5.93
N HIS A 249 -61.61 12.47 4.79
CA HIS A 249 -62.48 12.77 3.64
C HIS A 249 -63.21 11.53 3.10
N ARG A 250 -62.55 10.36 3.06
CA ARG A 250 -63.21 9.11 2.66
C ARG A 250 -64.28 8.67 3.66
N GLU A 251 -64.03 8.86 4.95
CA GLU A 251 -65.00 8.50 5.99
C GLU A 251 -66.20 9.44 5.98
N GLU A 252 -65.99 10.75 5.81
CA GLU A 252 -67.05 11.74 5.60
C GLU A 252 -67.93 11.37 4.40
N GLN A 253 -67.33 10.98 3.26
CA GLN A 253 -68.08 10.52 2.10
C GLN A 253 -68.90 9.25 2.39
N ARG A 254 -68.37 8.30 3.17
CA ARG A 254 -69.11 7.10 3.57
C ARG A 254 -70.30 7.43 4.46
N VAL A 255 -70.10 8.28 5.48
CA VAL A 255 -71.17 8.71 6.39
C VAL A 255 -72.27 9.46 5.63
N GLU A 256 -71.90 10.34 4.70
CA GLU A 256 -72.87 11.06 3.87
C GLU A 256 -73.68 10.11 2.97
N GLN A 257 -73.02 9.14 2.33
CA GLN A 257 -73.71 8.13 1.53
C GLN A 257 -74.68 7.27 2.36
N GLU A 258 -74.27 6.89 3.58
CA GLU A 258 -75.10 6.13 4.51
C GLU A 258 -76.32 6.96 4.95
N ARG A 259 -76.15 8.27 5.23
CA ARG A 259 -77.25 9.18 5.56
C ARG A 259 -78.26 9.28 4.41
N ILE A 260 -77.78 9.48 3.19
CA ILE A 260 -78.63 9.55 1.99
C ILE A 260 -79.40 8.24 1.80
N ARG A 261 -78.74 7.09 1.98
CA ARG A 261 -79.38 5.78 1.88
C ARG A 261 -80.50 5.61 2.92
N LEU A 262 -80.26 5.95 4.18
CA LEU A 262 -81.27 5.86 5.24
C LEU A 262 -82.46 6.78 4.98
N GLU A 263 -82.23 8.01 4.49
CA GLU A 263 -83.31 8.93 4.08
C GLU A 263 -84.16 8.36 2.93
N GLN A 264 -83.54 7.69 1.96
CA GLN A 264 -84.24 7.03 0.86
C GLN A 264 -85.07 5.84 1.37
N GLU A 265 -84.53 5.02 2.27
CA GLU A 265 -85.26 3.90 2.89
C GLU A 265 -86.47 4.39 3.72
N GLU A 266 -86.31 5.47 4.49
CA GLU A 266 -87.39 6.15 5.21
C GLU A 266 -88.50 6.65 4.26
N ARG A 267 -88.13 7.34 3.18
CA ARG A 267 -89.09 7.80 2.15
C ARG A 267 -89.87 6.64 1.52
N MET A 268 -89.19 5.54 1.21
CA MET A 268 -89.82 4.34 0.64
C MET A 268 -90.79 3.68 1.64
N LYS A 269 -90.46 3.64 2.93
CA LYS A 269 -91.36 3.13 3.98
C LYS A 269 -92.61 4.00 4.13
N ARG A 270 -92.46 5.34 4.14
CA ARG A 270 -93.60 6.28 4.21
C ARG A 270 -94.49 6.16 2.97
N SER A 271 -93.92 6.00 1.78
CA SER A 271 -94.68 5.80 0.54
C SER A 271 -95.47 4.49 0.53
N LYS A 272 -94.93 3.41 1.12
CA LYS A 272 -95.65 2.13 1.24
C LYS A 272 -96.80 2.20 2.25
N SER A 273 -96.57 2.83 3.40
CA SER A 273 -97.60 3.03 4.43
C SER A 273 -98.75 3.96 4.03
N ALA A 274 -98.56 4.81 3.01
CA ALA A 274 -99.60 5.69 2.48
C ALA A 274 -100.46 5.03 1.38
N CYS A 275 -100.10 3.81 0.96
CA CYS A 275 -100.76 3.08 -0.13
C CYS A 275 -101.50 1.81 0.37
N GLU A 276 -101.45 1.54 1.67
CA GLU A 276 -102.25 0.55 2.42
C GLU A 276 -103.38 1.26 3.17
#